data_AF-A0AAU3L2V3-F1
#
_entry.id   AF-A0AAU3L2V3-F1
#
_cell.length_a   1.000
_cell.length_b   1.000
_cell.length_c   1.000
_cell.angle_alpha   90.00
_cell.angle_beta   90.00
_cell.angle_gamma   90.00
#
_symmetry.space_group_name_H-M   'P 1'
#
loop_
_entity.id
_entity.type
_entity.pdbx_description
1 polymer ?
#
loop_
_entity_poly.entity_id
_entity_poly.type
_entity_poly.pdbx_seq_one_letter_code
_entity_poly.pdbx_strand_id
1 'polypeptide(L)'
;MLKGFKEFLLRGNVVDLAVAVVMGTAFVAIVTAFSDGIITPLLAVFGNTGNLGLGFQLIADKPATFIAIGPIITAALNFVIIAALLYFVLVIPANQAKARWGAKETPLSDNELLVQIRDLLAEGGKGTGGGKHES
;
A
#
# COMPACT_ATOMS: atom_id res chain seq x y z
N MET A 1 -13.37 16.90 28.19
CA MET A 1 -13.18 16.65 26.74
C MET A 1 -11.71 16.39 26.38
N LEU A 2 -10.74 17.23 26.78
CA LEU A 2 -9.31 16.97 26.51
C LEU A 2 -8.77 15.63 27.06
N LYS A 3 -9.22 15.17 28.24
CA LYS A 3 -8.85 13.85 28.78
C LYS A 3 -9.34 12.69 27.89
N GLY A 4 -10.61 12.71 27.48
CA GLY A 4 -11.18 11.68 26.61
C GLY A 4 -10.60 11.71 25.18
N PHE A 5 -10.22 12.88 24.67
CA PHE A 5 -9.51 13.00 23.40
C PHE A 5 -8.09 12.41 23.49
N LYS A 6 -7.37 12.65 24.60
CA LYS A 6 -6.07 12.02 24.86
C LYS A 6 -6.19 10.51 24.98
N GLU A 7 -7.20 9.97 25.66
CA GLU A 7 -7.46 8.52 25.74
C GLU A 7 -7.84 7.90 24.39
N PHE A 8 -8.53 8.65 23.53
CA PHE A 8 -8.83 8.22 22.16
C PHE A 8 -7.56 8.16 21.30
N LEU A 9 -6.69 9.17 21.36
CA LEU A 9 -5.41 9.18 20.64
C LEU A 9 -4.46 8.10 21.18
N LEU A 10 -4.40 7.91 22.49
CA LEU A 10 -3.54 6.87 23.09
C LEU A 10 -4.01 5.44 22.82
N ARG A 11 -5.17 5.26 22.17
CA ARG A 11 -5.57 3.96 21.61
C ARG A 11 -4.63 3.68 20.41
N GLY A 12 -3.57 2.90 20.64
CA GLY A 12 -2.43 2.73 19.73
C GLY A 12 -2.79 2.54 18.25
N ASN A 13 -3.85 1.79 17.95
CA ASN A 13 -4.35 1.60 16.59
C ASN A 13 -4.70 2.92 15.83
N VAL A 14 -5.11 3.97 16.53
CA VAL A 14 -5.48 5.27 15.92
C VAL A 14 -4.24 6.08 15.55
N VAL A 15 -3.22 6.07 16.40
CA VAL A 15 -1.96 6.80 16.14
C VAL A 15 -1.19 6.14 15.01
N ASP A 16 -1.09 4.81 15.00
CA ASP A 16 -0.40 4.09 13.91
C ASP A 16 -1.09 4.32 12.57
N LEU A 17 -2.43 4.28 12.56
CA LEU A 17 -3.22 4.58 11.37
C LEU A 17 -3.05 6.04 10.93
N ALA A 18 -3.06 6.99 11.85
CA ALA A 18 -2.86 8.41 11.54
C ALA A 18 -1.47 8.66 10.94
N VAL A 19 -0.42 8.06 11.51
CA VAL A 19 0.95 8.15 10.98
C VAL A 19 1.03 7.53 9.59
N ALA A 20 0.43 6.36 9.38
CA ALA A 20 0.39 5.70 8.07
C ALA A 20 -0.25 6.57 6.98
N VAL A 21 -1.38 7.22 7.28
CA VAL A 21 -2.09 8.11 6.34
C VAL A 21 -1.27 9.37 6.03
N VAL A 22 -0.69 10.01 7.05
CA VAL A 22 0.11 11.24 6.86
C VAL A 22 1.37 10.94 6.06
N MET A 23 2.09 9.86 6.38
CA MET A 23 3.28 9.45 5.63
C MET A 23 2.94 9.06 4.19
N GLY A 24 1.83 8.34 3.98
CA GLY A 24 1.37 7.95 2.64
C GLY A 24 1.06 9.15 1.76
N THR A 25 0.31 10.13 2.28
CA THR A 25 -0.05 11.34 1.53
C THR A 25 1.15 12.24 1.25
N ALA A 26 2.06 12.42 2.22
CA ALA A 26 3.30 13.16 2.03
C ALA A 26 4.18 12.54 0.94
N PHE A 27 4.30 11.20 0.92
CA PHE A 27 5.08 10.50 -0.10
C PHE A 27 4.49 10.68 -1.51
N VAL A 28 3.17 10.52 -1.65
CA VAL A 28 2.48 10.76 -2.94
C VAL A 28 2.72 12.20 -3.41
N ALA A 29 2.65 13.19 -2.51
CA ALA A 29 2.89 14.59 -2.86
C ALA A 29 4.30 14.83 -3.41
N ILE A 30 5.33 14.17 -2.85
CA ILE A 30 6.71 14.26 -3.34
C ILE A 30 6.82 13.69 -4.75
N VAL A 31 6.24 12.52 -5.01
CA VAL A 31 6.31 11.88 -6.34
C VAL A 31 5.52 12.69 -7.38
N THR A 32 4.37 13.23 -7.01
CA THR A 32 3.60 14.12 -7.86
C THR A 32 4.39 15.39 -8.19
N ALA A 33 5.00 16.04 -7.19
CA ALA A 33 5.83 17.24 -7.41
C ALA A 33 7.03 16.95 -8.34
N PHE A 34 7.67 15.79 -8.19
CA PHE A 34 8.73 15.35 -9.08
C PHE A 34 8.24 15.18 -10.53
N SER A 35 7.09 14.54 -10.71
CA SER A 35 6.53 14.35 -12.04
C SER A 35 6.07 15.65 -12.68
N ASP A 36 5.37 16.50 -11.93
CA ASP A 36 4.92 17.79 -12.42
C ASP A 36 6.11 18.68 -12.80
N GLY A 37 7.20 18.61 -12.04
CA GLY A 37 8.41 19.38 -12.28
C GLY A 37 9.29 18.86 -13.41
N ILE A 38 9.25 17.56 -13.74
CA ILE A 38 10.19 16.93 -14.69
C ILE A 38 9.46 16.20 -15.81
N ILE A 39 8.53 15.30 -15.50
CA ILE A 39 7.84 14.47 -16.50
C ILE A 39 6.88 15.32 -17.33
N THR A 40 6.06 16.15 -16.70
CA THR A 40 5.11 17.03 -17.40
C THR A 40 5.79 17.93 -18.43
N PRO A 41 6.87 18.70 -18.11
CA PRO A 41 7.55 19.50 -19.11
C PRO A 41 8.23 18.66 -20.20
N LEU A 42 8.78 17.48 -19.88
CA LEU A 42 9.31 16.57 -20.89
C LEU A 42 8.24 16.09 -21.87
N LEU A 43 7.05 15.72 -21.36
CA LEU A 43 5.90 15.35 -22.20
C LEU A 43 5.38 16.54 -23.02
N ALA A 44 5.44 17.75 -22.46
CA ALA A 44 5.02 18.97 -23.14
C ALA A 44 5.91 19.30 -24.35
N VAL A 45 7.20 18.92 -24.33
CA VAL A 45 8.10 19.08 -25.49
C VAL A 45 7.70 18.18 -26.67
N PHE A 46 7.13 17.00 -26.39
CA PHE A 46 6.61 16.11 -27.44
C PHE A 46 5.17 16.46 -27.89
N GLY A 47 4.46 17.27 -27.10
CA GLY A 47 3.17 17.83 -27.47
C GLY A 47 3.35 18.99 -28.45
N ASN A 48 2.58 19.00 -29.54
CA ASN A 48 2.63 20.04 -30.57
C ASN A 48 2.61 21.46 -29.96
N THR A 49 3.42 22.36 -30.53
CA THR A 49 3.70 23.75 -30.14
C THR A 49 2.50 24.70 -30.24
N GLY A 50 1.41 24.38 -29.56
CA GLY A 50 0.17 25.15 -29.59
C GLY A 50 -0.50 25.25 -28.22
N ASN A 51 0.18 25.83 -27.23
CA ASN A 51 -0.33 26.28 -25.91
C ASN A 51 -1.17 25.29 -25.07
N LEU A 52 -1.39 24.09 -25.54
CA LEU A 52 -2.20 23.05 -24.95
C LEU A 52 -1.47 21.77 -25.36
N GLY A 53 -0.85 21.07 -24.40
CA GLY A 53 -0.15 19.81 -24.66
C GLY A 53 -1.05 18.75 -25.30
N LEU A 54 -0.55 17.51 -25.43
CA LEU A 54 -1.25 16.36 -26.02
C LEU A 54 -2.77 16.39 -25.73
N GLY A 55 -3.57 16.81 -26.71
CA GLY A 55 -4.99 17.09 -26.50
C GLY A 55 -5.65 17.58 -27.79
N PHE A 56 -6.97 17.42 -27.86
CA PHE A 56 -7.76 17.75 -29.03
C PHE A 56 -9.09 18.39 -28.63
N GLN A 57 -9.61 19.25 -29.50
CA GLN A 57 -10.87 19.94 -29.28
C GLN A 57 -12.00 19.19 -30.01
N LEU A 58 -13.09 18.88 -29.31
CA LEU A 58 -14.23 18.16 -29.91
C LEU A 58 -15.11 19.07 -30.78
N ILE A 59 -15.26 20.34 -30.40
CA ILE A 59 -16.06 21.33 -31.13
C ILE A 59 -15.24 22.61 -31.28
N ALA A 60 -15.01 23.03 -32.53
CA ALA A 60 -14.35 24.30 -32.83
C ALA A 60 -15.06 25.47 -32.11
N ASP A 61 -14.27 26.42 -31.59
CA ASP A 61 -14.73 27.61 -30.83
C ASP A 61 -15.45 27.35 -29.49
N LYS A 62 -15.51 26.10 -29.01
CA LYS A 62 -15.94 25.81 -27.62
C LYS A 62 -14.75 25.35 -26.75
N PRO A 63 -14.12 26.24 -25.98
CA PRO A 63 -12.97 25.89 -25.13
C PRO A 63 -13.33 24.84 -24.06
N ALA A 64 -14.59 24.78 -23.63
CA ALA A 64 -15.09 23.76 -22.69
C ALA A 64 -15.07 22.32 -23.26
N THR A 65 -14.80 22.14 -24.55
CA THR A 65 -14.76 20.82 -25.21
C THR A 65 -13.34 20.34 -25.50
N PHE A 66 -12.34 21.00 -24.91
CA PHE A 66 -10.95 20.59 -25.02
C PHE A 66 -10.66 19.37 -24.13
N ILE A 67 -10.19 18.28 -24.72
CA ILE A 67 -9.73 17.10 -23.98
C ILE A 67 -8.22 17.16 -23.84
N ALA A 68 -7.75 17.30 -22.60
CA ALA A 68 -6.34 17.22 -22.25
C ALA A 68 -5.94 15.77 -21.98
N ILE A 69 -5.16 15.17 -22.88
CA ILE A 69 -4.61 13.81 -22.74
C ILE A 69 -3.29 13.81 -21.97
N GLY A 70 -2.53 14.90 -22.03
CA GLY A 70 -1.28 15.08 -21.28
C GLY A 70 -1.37 14.77 -19.78
N PRO A 71 -2.36 15.31 -19.04
CA PRO A 71 -2.54 15.01 -17.62
C PRO A 71 -2.84 13.53 -17.33
N ILE A 72 -3.54 12.83 -18.23
CA ILE A 72 -3.87 11.41 -18.07
C ILE A 72 -2.60 10.56 -18.19
N ILE A 73 -1.74 10.86 -19.18
CA ILE A 73 -0.46 10.17 -19.35
C ILE A 73 0.46 10.43 -18.15
N THR A 74 0.51 11.68 -17.69
CA THR A 74 1.28 12.08 -16.51
C THR A 74 0.80 11.31 -15.27
N ALA A 75 -0.51 11.24 -15.04
CA ALA A 75 -1.08 10.49 -13.92
C ALA A 75 -0.78 8.99 -14.00
N ALA A 76 -0.84 8.38 -15.19
CA ALA A 76 -0.49 6.99 -15.40
C ALA A 76 1.00 6.72 -15.12
N LEU A 77 1.90 7.60 -15.56
CA LEU A 77 3.32 7.51 -15.25
C LEU A 77 3.58 7.66 -13.74
N ASN A 78 2.88 8.57 -13.07
CA ASN A 78 3.00 8.75 -11.61
C ASN A 78 2.61 7.48 -10.88
N PHE A 79 1.50 6.86 -11.29
CA PHE A 79 1.07 5.60 -10.72
C PHE A 79 2.14 4.50 -10.89
N VAL A 80 2.72 4.36 -12.09
CA VAL A 80 3.78 3.37 -12.35
C VAL A 80 5.03 3.64 -11.53
N ILE A 81 5.45 4.91 -11.40
CA ILE A 81 6.63 5.29 -10.61
C ILE A 81 6.41 5.00 -9.13
N ILE A 82 5.26 5.40 -8.58
CA ILE A 82 4.91 5.12 -7.18
C ILE A 82 4.89 3.61 -6.94
N ALA A 83 4.23 2.84 -7.80
CA ALA A 83 4.16 1.38 -7.70
C ALA A 83 5.56 0.74 -7.76
N ALA A 84 6.41 1.19 -8.69
CA ALA A 84 7.79 0.72 -8.80
C ALA A 84 8.60 1.04 -7.53
N LEU A 85 8.51 2.28 -7.02
CA LEU A 85 9.21 2.67 -5.79
C LEU A 85 8.76 1.83 -4.58
N LEU A 86 7.45 1.66 -4.38
CA LEU A 86 6.93 0.83 -3.29
C LEU A 86 7.39 -0.62 -3.44
N TYR A 87 7.38 -1.16 -4.66
CA TYR A 87 7.85 -2.51 -4.91
C TYR A 87 9.35 -2.68 -4.61
N PHE A 88 10.20 -1.81 -5.16
CA PHE A 88 11.65 -1.91 -4.99
C PHE A 88 12.11 -1.57 -3.57
N VAL A 89 11.49 -0.59 -2.90
CA VAL A 89 11.93 -0.10 -1.59
C VAL A 89 11.27 -0.84 -0.42
N LEU A 90 10.06 -1.37 -0.59
CA LEU A 90 9.37 -2.09 0.49
C LEU A 90 9.27 -3.58 0.20
N VAL A 91 8.76 -3.99 -0.97
CA VAL A 91 8.43 -5.40 -1.24
C VAL A 91 9.69 -6.24 -1.40
N ILE A 92 10.67 -5.82 -2.20
CA ILE A 92 11.91 -6.56 -2.41
C ILE A 92 12.69 -6.75 -1.09
N PRO A 93 13.02 -5.69 -0.32
CA PRO A 93 13.74 -5.88 0.93
C PRO A 93 12.91 -6.61 1.97
N ALA A 94 11.58 -6.43 2.03
CA ALA A 94 10.73 -7.23 2.93
C ALA A 94 10.77 -8.73 2.56
N ASN A 95 10.75 -9.06 1.27
CA ASN A 95 10.86 -10.45 0.81
C ASN A 95 12.26 -11.02 1.05
N GLN A 96 13.33 -10.23 0.84
CA GLN A 96 14.70 -10.65 1.15
C GLN A 96 14.94 -10.80 2.66
N ALA A 97 14.34 -9.92 3.47
CA ALA A 97 14.35 -9.98 4.92
C ALA A 97 13.64 -11.24 5.43
N LYS A 98 12.46 -11.55 4.89
CA LYS A 98 11.74 -12.80 5.20
C LYS A 98 12.54 -14.04 4.80
N ALA A 99 13.24 -13.99 3.67
CA ALA A 99 14.07 -15.10 3.19
C ALA A 99 15.38 -15.27 3.99
N ARG A 100 15.96 -14.18 4.52
CA ARG A 100 17.22 -14.21 5.29
C ARG A 100 17.02 -14.41 6.79
N TRP A 101 15.93 -13.93 7.36
CA TRP A 101 15.58 -14.05 8.77
C TRP A 101 14.36 -14.92 8.98
N GLY A 102 14.31 -16.08 8.30
CA GLY A 102 13.20 -17.02 8.29
C GLY A 102 12.33 -16.92 9.54
N ALA A 103 11.13 -16.39 9.35
CA ALA A 103 10.13 -16.16 10.39
C ALA A 103 10.70 -15.54 11.69
N LYS A 104 11.00 -14.24 11.69
CA LYS A 104 10.86 -13.50 12.94
C LYS A 104 9.39 -13.65 13.33
N GLU A 105 9.13 -14.47 14.35
CA GLU A 105 7.81 -14.79 14.89
C GLU A 105 6.99 -13.49 14.98
N THR A 106 6.15 -13.25 13.97
CA THR A 106 4.93 -12.49 14.23
C THR A 106 4.27 -13.28 15.34
N PRO A 107 3.96 -12.68 16.51
CA PRO A 107 3.18 -13.37 17.53
C PRO A 107 2.00 -14.00 16.82
N LEU A 108 1.87 -15.33 16.92
CA LEU A 108 0.81 -16.06 16.25
C LEU A 108 -0.50 -15.34 16.54
N SER A 109 -1.27 -15.07 15.49
CA SER A 109 -2.60 -14.52 15.67
C SER A 109 -3.37 -15.43 16.63
N ASP A 110 -4.24 -14.87 17.47
CA ASP A 110 -5.05 -15.65 18.42
C ASP A 110 -5.74 -16.83 17.73
N ASN A 111 -6.16 -16.66 16.47
CA ASN A 111 -6.74 -17.74 15.66
C ASN A 111 -5.73 -18.85 15.34
N GLU A 112 -4.50 -18.50 14.96
CA GLU A 112 -3.43 -19.46 14.67
C GLU A 112 -3.03 -20.23 15.95
N LEU A 113 -2.99 -19.55 17.10
CA LEU A 113 -2.78 -20.19 18.40
C LEU A 113 -3.91 -21.18 18.72
N LEU A 114 -5.17 -20.80 18.52
CA LEU A 114 -6.32 -21.67 18.76
C LEU A 114 -6.33 -22.89 17.83
N VAL A 115 -5.92 -22.74 16.57
CA VAL A 115 -5.75 -23.85 15.63
C VAL A 115 -4.65 -24.79 16.10
N GLN A 116 -3.48 -24.27 16.50
CA GLN A 116 -2.40 -25.10 17.04
C GLN A 116 -2.82 -25.84 18.32
N ILE A 117 -3.52 -25.16 19.24
CA ILE A 117 -4.04 -25.80 20.46
C ILE A 117 -5.06 -26.91 20.11
N ARG A 118 -5.97 -26.66 19.15
CA ARG A 118 -6.92 -27.68 18.67
C ARG A 118 -6.19 -28.90 18.12
N ASP A 119 -5.17 -28.68 17.30
CA ASP A 119 -4.43 -29.75 16.64
C ASP A 119 -3.63 -30.57 17.68
N LEU A 120 -2.98 -29.89 18.64
CA LEU A 120 -2.30 -30.52 19.77
C LEU A 120 -3.27 -31.32 20.67
N LEU A 121 -4.48 -30.82 20.91
CA LEU A 121 -5.51 -31.53 21.68
C LEU A 121 -6.08 -32.72 20.90
N ALA A 122 -6.26 -32.61 19.58
CA ALA A 122 -6.70 -33.71 18.74
C ALA A 122 -5.64 -34.83 18.65
N GLU A 123 -4.36 -34.45 18.64
CA GLU A 123 -3.23 -35.37 18.67
C GLU A 123 -3.08 -36.03 20.05
N GLY A 124 -3.17 -35.25 21.14
CA GLY A 124 -3.16 -35.76 22.52
C GLY A 124 -4.36 -36.65 22.86
N GLY A 125 -5.53 -36.38 22.27
CA GLY A 125 -6.74 -37.21 22.41
C GLY A 125 -6.67 -38.53 21.65
N LYS A 126 -5.82 -38.66 20.62
CA LYS A 126 -5.54 -39.94 19.95
C LYS A 126 -4.55 -40.81 20.73
N GLY A 127 -3.68 -40.21 21.55
CA GLY A 127 -2.68 -40.92 22.37
C GLY A 127 -3.24 -41.62 23.62
N THR A 128 -4.41 -41.19 24.11
CA THR A 128 -5.00 -41.70 25.37
C THR A 128 -6.13 -42.73 25.19
N GLY A 129 -6.52 -43.04 23.95
CA GLY A 129 -7.55 -44.06 23.63
C GLY A 129 -7.03 -45.48 23.36
N GLY A 130 -5.70 -45.70 23.37
CA GLY A 130 -5.06 -46.97 22.98
C GLY A 130 -4.53 -47.84 24.14
N GLY A 131 -4.71 -47.41 25.39
CA GLY A 131 -4.35 -48.18 26.58
C GLY A 131 -5.34 -49.31 26.80
N LYS A 132 -5.08 -50.45 26.16
CA LYS A 132 -5.74 -51.74 26.38
C LYS A 132 -5.94 -52.00 27.87
N HIS A 133 -7.20 -51.97 28.31
CA HIS A 133 -7.67 -52.88 29.35
C HIS A 133 -7.73 -54.28 28.72
N GLU A 134 -6.60 -54.97 28.64
CA GLU A 134 -6.58 -56.40 28.38
C GLU A 134 -5.83 -57.11 29.49
N SER A 135 -6.61 -57.92 30.22
CA SER A 135 -6.28 -58.98 31.18
C SER A 135 -5.82 -58.57 32.58
#